data_AF-A0A0R3ECL5-F1
#
_entry.id   AF-A0A0R3ECL5-F1
#
_cell.length_a   1.000
_cell.length_b   1.000
_cell.length_c   1.000
_cell.angle_alpha   90.00
_cell.angle_beta   90.00
_cell.angle_gamma   90.00
#
_symmetry.space_group_name_H-M   'P 1'
#
loop_
_entity.id
_entity.type
_entity.pdbx_description
1 polymer ?
#
loop_
_entity_poly.entity_id
_entity_poly.type
_entity_poly.pdbx_seq_one_letter_code
_entity_poly.pdbx_strand_id
1 'polypeptide(L)'
;MGSLLDGEPSIYVPDGARITGGRGDAFVRIDWAEHDRRQRTGLKAITQLWHLDMLMNLPLDEPVAADTLTSDEQWCLDRVPAGAVERDGRWAIRRCKPVTTIAAVVLWGSHLHKLLKGVAPFARVAQRMLVLDHVPEQFDQIAWEARYQGTGVWAATDTEAIELIAPEPVRPRYYTPARWKANEYAYRAWLTMQKQPERASQGYPA
;
A
#
# COMPACT_ATOMS: atom_id res chain seq x y z
N MET A 1 16.72 -2.76 -14.44
CA MET A 1 15.92 -2.88 -13.19
C MET A 1 15.87 -4.32 -12.67
N GLY A 2 17.00 -4.99 -12.50
CA GLY A 2 17.04 -6.34 -11.89
C GLY A 2 17.32 -6.23 -10.39
N SER A 3 16.62 -6.99 -9.56
CA SER A 3 16.80 -7.14 -8.10
C SER A 3 15.97 -6.29 -7.12
N LEU A 4 15.07 -5.39 -7.57
CA LEU A 4 14.28 -4.59 -6.62
C LEU A 4 12.92 -5.17 -6.25
N LEU A 5 12.41 -6.05 -7.11
CA LEU A 5 11.09 -6.68 -7.02
C LEU A 5 11.22 -8.17 -7.31
N ASP A 6 12.36 -8.78 -6.98
CA ASP A 6 12.54 -10.22 -7.15
C ASP A 6 11.43 -10.95 -6.37
N GLY A 7 10.51 -11.56 -7.12
CA GLY A 7 9.25 -12.10 -6.62
C GLY A 7 8.07 -11.83 -7.54
N GLU A 8 6.85 -11.94 -7.00
CA GLU A 8 5.61 -11.76 -7.74
C GLU A 8 5.52 -10.38 -8.43
N PRO A 9 4.96 -10.33 -9.65
CA PRO A 9 4.84 -9.10 -10.43
C PRO A 9 4.12 -8.02 -9.63
N SER A 10 4.67 -6.81 -9.65
CA SER A 10 4.06 -5.65 -9.03
C SER A 10 3.65 -4.62 -10.08
N ILE A 11 2.58 -3.89 -9.78
CA ILE A 11 1.99 -2.88 -10.64
C ILE A 11 2.35 -1.51 -10.06
N TYR A 12 2.85 -0.61 -10.91
CA TYR A 12 3.02 0.78 -10.53
C TYR A 12 1.66 1.47 -10.46
N VAL A 13 1.37 2.10 -9.32
CA VAL A 13 0.12 2.80 -9.05
C VAL A 13 0.46 4.22 -8.61
N PRO A 14 0.25 5.21 -9.49
CA PRO A 14 0.39 6.61 -9.12
C PRO A 14 -0.49 6.91 -7.92
N ASP A 15 0.08 7.60 -6.93
CA ASP A 15 -0.62 8.01 -5.71
C ASP A 15 -1.25 6.82 -4.93
N GLY A 16 -0.66 5.63 -5.10
CA GLY A 16 -1.09 4.41 -4.42
C GLY A 16 -0.69 4.34 -2.95
N ALA A 17 0.36 5.06 -2.53
CA ALA A 17 0.84 5.03 -1.16
C ALA A 17 0.25 6.19 -0.36
N ARG A 18 -0.65 5.91 0.59
CA ARG A 18 -1.24 6.93 1.46
C ARG A 18 -1.34 6.46 2.91
N ILE A 19 -0.76 7.23 3.82
CA ILE A 19 -0.86 7.07 5.27
C ILE A 19 -0.90 8.45 5.95
N THR A 20 -1.15 8.49 7.26
CA THR A 20 -1.03 9.73 8.03
C THR A 20 0.40 10.27 7.91
N GLY A 21 0.54 11.50 7.41
CA GLY A 21 1.83 12.18 7.27
C GLY A 21 2.63 11.82 6.02
N GLY A 22 2.17 10.90 5.17
CA GLY A 22 2.92 10.45 3.98
C GLY A 22 2.04 10.13 2.78
N ARG A 23 2.48 10.55 1.59
CA ARG A 23 1.82 10.27 0.31
C ARG A 23 2.89 10.06 -0.78
N GLY A 24 2.65 9.12 -1.68
CA GLY A 24 3.56 8.81 -2.78
C GLY A 24 2.98 7.82 -3.77
N ASP A 25 3.78 7.48 -4.76
CA ASP A 25 3.47 6.40 -5.70
C ASP A 25 3.78 5.05 -5.05
N ALA A 26 3.17 3.98 -5.57
CA ALA A 26 3.35 2.65 -5.00
C ALA A 26 3.60 1.60 -6.08
N PHE A 27 4.52 0.68 -5.80
CA PHE A 27 4.49 -0.63 -6.41
C PHE A 27 3.61 -1.54 -5.55
N VAL A 28 2.58 -2.14 -6.16
CA VAL A 28 1.60 -2.97 -5.44
C VAL A 28 1.52 -4.36 -6.05
N ARG A 29 1.33 -5.36 -5.20
CA ARG A 29 0.91 -6.71 -5.62
C ARG A 29 -0.60 -6.84 -5.48
N ILE A 30 -1.24 -7.51 -6.43
CA ILE A 30 -2.69 -7.72 -6.45
C ILE A 30 -3.00 -9.17 -6.10
N ASP A 31 -3.81 -9.37 -5.06
CA ASP A 31 -4.54 -10.61 -4.82
C ASP A 31 -5.74 -10.66 -5.77
N TRP A 32 -5.56 -11.29 -6.93
CA TRP A 32 -6.58 -11.37 -7.97
C TRP A 32 -7.83 -12.13 -7.51
N ALA A 33 -7.67 -13.14 -6.65
CA ALA A 33 -8.80 -13.92 -6.14
C ALA A 33 -9.72 -13.04 -5.27
N GLU A 34 -9.15 -12.22 -4.38
CA GLU A 34 -9.91 -11.25 -3.58
C GLU A 34 -10.46 -10.11 -4.46
N HIS A 35 -9.71 -9.63 -5.44
CA HIS A 35 -10.20 -8.64 -6.41
C HIS A 35 -11.48 -9.14 -7.10
N ASP A 36 -11.46 -10.34 -7.66
CA ASP A 36 -12.59 -10.94 -8.38
C ASP A 36 -13.78 -11.17 -7.46
N ARG A 37 -13.54 -11.60 -6.22
CA ARG A 37 -14.58 -11.75 -5.19
C ARG A 37 -15.23 -10.41 -4.87
N ARG A 38 -14.44 -9.36 -4.72
CA ARG A 38 -14.93 -7.99 -4.51
C ARG A 38 -15.70 -7.45 -5.72
N GLN A 39 -15.30 -7.78 -6.95
CA GLN A 39 -16.09 -7.44 -8.13
C GLN A 39 -17.47 -8.11 -8.10
N ARG A 40 -17.52 -9.42 -7.82
CA ARG A 40 -18.78 -10.20 -7.74
C ARG A 40 -19.75 -9.68 -6.67
N THR A 41 -19.22 -9.18 -5.55
CA THR A 41 -20.02 -8.65 -4.43
C THR A 41 -20.24 -7.13 -4.49
N GLY A 42 -19.62 -6.44 -5.45
CA GLY A 42 -19.62 -4.99 -5.53
C GLY A 42 -18.79 -4.26 -4.46
N LEU A 43 -18.10 -4.98 -3.57
CA LEU A 43 -17.31 -4.42 -2.48
C LEU A 43 -16.17 -3.53 -3.00
N LYS A 44 -16.18 -2.25 -2.61
CA LYS A 44 -15.12 -1.29 -2.97
C LYS A 44 -14.00 -1.30 -1.93
N ALA A 45 -13.06 -0.38 -2.06
CA ALA A 45 -12.01 -0.19 -1.06
C ALA A 45 -12.61 0.25 0.29
N ILE A 46 -12.18 -0.37 1.38
CA ILE A 46 -12.62 -0.09 2.75
C ILE A 46 -11.60 0.82 3.42
N THR A 47 -11.79 2.14 3.38
CA THR A 47 -10.80 3.10 3.90
C THR A 47 -11.10 3.62 5.31
N GLN A 48 -12.19 3.19 5.93
CA GLN A 48 -12.55 3.57 7.30
C GLN A 48 -11.80 2.69 8.29
N LEU A 49 -11.05 3.30 9.22
CA LEU A 49 -10.14 2.56 10.09
C LEU A 49 -10.89 1.61 11.03
N TRP A 50 -12.02 2.05 11.58
CA TRP A 50 -12.83 1.25 12.51
C TRP A 50 -13.50 0.04 11.85
N HIS A 51 -13.85 0.11 10.55
CA HIS A 51 -14.26 -1.09 9.81
C HIS A 51 -13.14 -2.11 9.75
N LEU A 52 -11.91 -1.66 9.46
CA LEU A 52 -10.76 -2.55 9.32
C LEU A 52 -10.33 -3.13 10.67
N ASP A 53 -10.43 -2.35 11.75
CA ASP A 53 -10.17 -2.81 13.10
C ASP A 53 -11.12 -3.95 13.50
N MET A 54 -12.43 -3.74 13.32
CA MET A 54 -13.44 -4.78 13.53
C MET A 54 -13.18 -6.02 12.66
N LEU A 55 -12.93 -5.84 11.35
CA LEU A 55 -12.63 -6.94 10.44
C LEU A 55 -11.38 -7.71 10.87
N MET A 56 -10.35 -7.06 11.42
CA MET A 56 -9.15 -7.73 11.88
C MET A 56 -9.36 -8.59 13.13
N ASN A 57 -10.37 -8.26 13.93
CA ASN A 57 -10.76 -9.05 15.10
C ASN A 57 -11.62 -10.27 14.74
N LEU A 58 -12.15 -10.35 13.51
CA LEU A 58 -12.83 -11.53 13.00
C LEU A 58 -11.86 -12.46 12.26
N PRO A 59 -11.86 -13.77 12.55
CA PRO A 59 -11.11 -14.75 11.78
C PRO A 59 -11.64 -14.81 10.34
N LEU A 60 -10.72 -14.96 9.38
CA LEU A 60 -11.07 -15.02 7.96
C LEU A 60 -11.73 -16.36 7.65
N ASP A 61 -12.88 -16.32 6.97
CA ASP A 61 -13.65 -17.49 6.53
C ASP A 61 -14.15 -18.43 7.64
N GLU A 62 -14.06 -18.00 8.90
CA GLU A 62 -14.57 -18.75 10.05
C GLU A 62 -15.82 -18.09 10.64
N PRO A 63 -16.84 -18.87 11.03
CA PRO A 63 -18.06 -18.34 11.62
C PRO A 63 -17.82 -17.90 13.08
N VAL A 64 -18.21 -16.67 13.38
CA VAL A 64 -18.29 -16.14 14.76
C VAL A 64 -19.75 -15.94 15.14
N ALA A 65 -20.15 -16.41 16.32
CA ALA A 65 -21.52 -16.26 16.79
C ALA A 65 -21.80 -14.80 17.10
N ALA A 66 -22.76 -14.17 16.42
CA ALA A 66 -23.04 -12.74 16.54
C ALA A 66 -23.47 -12.33 17.96
N ASP A 67 -24.04 -13.26 18.73
CA ASP A 67 -24.45 -13.07 20.13
C ASP A 67 -23.26 -13.04 21.12
N THR A 68 -22.08 -13.49 20.70
CA THR A 68 -20.83 -13.39 21.49
C THR A 68 -20.11 -12.05 21.31
N LEU A 69 -20.51 -11.26 20.31
CA LEU A 69 -19.97 -9.92 20.07
C LEU A 69 -20.55 -8.93 21.08
N THR A 70 -19.71 -8.01 21.54
CA THR A 70 -20.14 -6.85 22.34
C THR A 70 -21.11 -5.96 21.57
N SER A 71 -21.87 -5.12 22.28
CA SER A 71 -22.80 -4.17 21.64
C SER A 71 -22.11 -3.24 20.62
N ASP A 72 -20.87 -2.83 20.92
CA ASP A 72 -20.08 -1.98 20.03
C ASP A 72 -19.64 -2.74 18.76
N GLU A 73 -19.25 -4.00 18.90
CA GLU A 73 -18.90 -4.87 17.77
C GLU A 73 -20.12 -5.19 16.90
N GLN A 74 -21.28 -5.45 17.50
CA GLN A 74 -22.54 -5.63 16.77
C GLN A 74 -22.92 -4.35 16.00
N TRP A 75 -22.83 -3.19 16.65
CA TRP A 75 -23.08 -1.89 16.02
C TRP A 75 -22.14 -1.64 14.83
N CYS A 76 -20.86 -2.03 14.96
CA CYS A 76 -19.88 -1.95 13.88
C CYS A 76 -20.23 -2.92 12.75
N LEU A 77 -20.56 -4.17 13.09
CA LEU A 77 -20.91 -5.23 12.15
C LEU A 77 -22.08 -4.83 11.26
N ASP A 78 -23.05 -4.11 11.80
CA ASP A 78 -24.22 -3.59 11.06
C ASP A 78 -23.87 -2.51 10.03
N ARG A 79 -22.69 -1.91 10.12
CA ARG A 79 -22.25 -0.82 9.24
C ARG A 79 -21.11 -1.20 8.31
N VAL A 80 -20.53 -2.39 8.51
CA VAL A 80 -19.52 -2.93 7.61
C VAL A 80 -20.11 -3.04 6.19
N PRO A 81 -19.36 -2.63 5.14
CA PRO A 81 -19.87 -2.70 3.77
C PRO A 81 -20.28 -4.10 3.36
N ALA A 82 -21.38 -4.20 2.60
CA ALA A 82 -21.85 -5.46 2.03
C ALA A 82 -20.73 -6.17 1.25
N GLY A 83 -20.63 -7.49 1.42
CA GLY A 83 -19.58 -8.32 0.83
C GLY A 83 -18.28 -8.40 1.63
N ALA A 84 -18.08 -7.60 2.67
CA ALA A 84 -16.93 -7.76 3.57
C ALA A 84 -17.19 -8.83 4.64
N VAL A 85 -18.44 -8.92 5.11
CA VAL A 85 -18.94 -9.95 6.03
C VAL A 85 -20.18 -10.58 5.40
N GLU A 86 -20.26 -11.91 5.50
CA GLU A 86 -21.45 -12.70 5.24
C GLU A 86 -22.18 -12.96 6.56
N ARG A 87 -23.52 -12.85 6.53
CA ARG A 87 -24.37 -13.19 7.68
C ARG A 87 -25.16 -14.46 7.33
N ASP A 88 -24.99 -15.48 8.15
CA ASP A 88 -25.73 -16.75 8.04
C ASP A 88 -26.47 -17.01 9.36
N GLY A 89 -27.74 -16.59 9.41
CA GLY A 89 -28.56 -16.64 10.61
C GLY A 89 -27.91 -15.90 11.79
N ARG A 90 -27.37 -16.67 12.75
CA ARG A 90 -26.68 -16.15 13.94
C ARG A 90 -25.18 -15.94 13.76
N TRP A 91 -24.62 -16.25 12.60
CA TRP A 91 -23.18 -16.25 12.36
C TRP A 91 -22.75 -15.04 11.53
N ALA A 92 -21.63 -14.44 11.91
CA ALA A 92 -20.90 -13.47 11.14
C ALA A 92 -19.62 -14.12 10.61
N ILE A 93 -19.43 -14.13 9.29
CA ILE A 93 -18.26 -14.72 8.64
C ILE A 93 -17.54 -13.61 7.88
N ARG A 94 -16.30 -13.28 8.28
CA ARG A 94 -15.48 -12.35 7.52
C ARG A 94 -15.08 -13.00 6.20
N ARG A 95 -15.37 -12.32 5.09
CA ARG A 95 -15.02 -12.78 3.72
C ARG A 95 -13.91 -11.96 3.07
N CYS A 96 -13.62 -10.77 3.58
CA CYS A 96 -12.64 -9.91 2.94
C CYS A 96 -11.25 -9.99 3.60
N LYS A 97 -10.25 -9.93 2.74
CA LYS A 97 -8.84 -9.68 3.05
C LYS A 97 -8.34 -8.50 2.19
N PRO A 98 -7.16 -7.92 2.45
CA PRO A 98 -6.62 -6.86 1.60
C PRO A 98 -6.46 -7.35 0.14
N VAL A 99 -6.91 -6.55 -0.84
CA VAL A 99 -6.69 -6.88 -2.27
C VAL A 99 -5.25 -6.56 -2.68
N THR A 100 -4.70 -5.48 -2.15
CA THR A 100 -3.36 -5.03 -2.51
C THR A 100 -2.39 -5.23 -1.37
N THR A 101 -1.12 -5.38 -1.72
CA THR A 101 -0.01 -5.21 -0.80
C THR A 101 0.97 -4.22 -1.40
N ILE A 102 1.20 -3.10 -0.70
CA ILE A 102 2.26 -2.15 -1.09
C ILE A 102 3.61 -2.85 -0.87
N ALA A 103 4.32 -3.10 -1.97
CA ALA A 103 5.67 -3.67 -1.94
C ALA A 103 6.71 -2.57 -1.70
N ALA A 104 6.58 -1.46 -2.42
CA ALA A 104 7.44 -0.29 -2.28
C ALA A 104 6.66 1.01 -2.46
N VAL A 105 7.15 2.07 -1.82
CA VAL A 105 6.70 3.45 -1.99
C VAL A 105 7.79 4.22 -2.69
N VAL A 106 7.39 4.98 -3.72
CA VAL A 106 8.30 5.75 -4.56
C VAL A 106 7.97 7.23 -4.44
N LEU A 107 8.98 8.05 -4.14
CA LEU A 107 8.89 9.51 -4.26
C LEU A 107 9.93 10.02 -5.25
N TRP A 108 9.50 10.99 -6.06
CA TRP A 108 10.33 11.64 -7.08
C TRP A 108 10.70 13.06 -6.66
N GLY A 109 11.92 13.50 -7.00
CA GLY A 109 12.31 14.90 -6.94
C GLY A 109 13.79 15.14 -6.70
N SER A 110 14.20 16.40 -6.70
CA SER A 110 15.62 16.80 -6.60
C SER A 110 16.21 16.89 -5.19
N HIS A 111 15.38 17.00 -4.14
CA HIS A 111 15.84 17.32 -2.79
C HIS A 111 15.80 16.10 -1.86
N LEU A 112 16.93 15.39 -1.75
CA LEU A 112 17.05 14.14 -0.99
C LEU A 112 16.47 14.25 0.44
N HIS A 113 16.83 15.27 1.21
CA HIS A 113 16.37 15.40 2.59
C HIS A 113 14.85 15.60 2.70
N LYS A 114 14.24 16.34 1.75
CA LYS A 114 12.78 16.52 1.70
C LYS A 114 12.09 15.19 1.38
N LEU A 115 12.65 14.42 0.46
CA LEU A 115 12.14 13.11 0.09
C LEU A 115 12.25 12.09 1.24
N LEU A 116 13.38 12.07 1.95
CA LEU A 116 13.58 11.23 3.14
C LEU A 116 12.51 11.52 4.20
N LYS A 117 12.25 12.81 4.49
CA LYS A 117 11.16 13.22 5.39
C LYS A 117 9.79 12.76 4.90
N GLY A 118 9.51 12.86 3.60
CA GLY A 118 8.24 12.47 3.01
C GLY A 118 7.99 10.96 3.02
N VAL A 119 9.05 10.16 2.89
CA VAL A 119 8.96 8.69 2.83
C VAL A 119 9.09 8.03 4.21
N ALA A 120 9.64 8.72 5.21
CA ALA A 120 9.84 8.21 6.57
C ALA A 120 8.58 7.58 7.22
N PRO A 121 7.36 8.13 7.06
CA PRO A 121 6.15 7.51 7.62
C PRO A 121 5.91 6.06 7.16
N PHE A 122 6.43 5.67 5.99
CA PHE A 122 6.22 4.33 5.41
C PHE A 122 7.19 3.26 5.93
N ALA A 123 8.11 3.59 6.84
CA ALA A 123 9.18 2.69 7.28
C ALA A 123 8.72 1.31 7.81
N ARG A 124 7.49 1.23 8.34
CA ARG A 124 6.90 -0.03 8.85
C ARG A 124 5.91 -0.70 7.88
N VAL A 125 5.67 -0.08 6.72
CA VAL A 125 4.64 -0.50 5.77
C VAL A 125 5.28 -1.21 4.57
N ALA A 126 6.23 -0.55 3.92
CA ALA A 126 6.77 -0.99 2.63
C ALA A 126 8.20 -0.50 2.44
N GLN A 127 8.92 -1.09 1.48
CA GLN A 127 10.23 -0.57 1.05
C GLN A 127 10.09 0.88 0.60
N ARG A 128 11.12 1.68 0.87
CA ARG A 128 11.11 3.12 0.60
C ARG A 128 12.13 3.40 -0.49
N MET A 129 11.66 4.06 -1.54
CA MET A 129 12.44 4.36 -2.72
C MET A 129 12.34 5.85 -3.04
N LEU A 130 13.49 6.45 -3.29
CA LEU A 130 13.60 7.82 -3.75
C LEU A 130 14.21 7.82 -5.14
N VAL A 131 13.58 8.53 -6.08
CA VAL A 131 14.13 8.73 -7.41
C VAL A 131 14.47 10.20 -7.57
N LEU A 132 15.76 10.47 -7.75
CA LEU A 132 16.30 11.80 -7.90
C LEU A 132 16.31 12.21 -9.37
N ASP A 133 15.84 13.42 -9.66
CA ASP A 133 15.87 13.99 -11.02
C ASP A 133 17.31 14.16 -11.52
N HIS A 134 18.25 14.37 -10.60
CA HIS A 134 19.69 14.43 -10.85
C HIS A 134 20.44 14.05 -9.57
N VAL A 135 21.67 13.57 -9.69
CA VAL A 135 22.55 13.29 -8.54
C VAL A 135 23.09 14.62 -7.99
N PRO A 136 22.88 14.95 -6.70
CA PRO A 136 23.48 16.14 -6.10
C PRO A 136 25.01 16.03 -6.07
N GLU A 137 25.73 17.14 -6.29
CA GLU A 137 27.21 17.15 -6.26
C GLU A 137 27.78 16.63 -4.93
N GLN A 138 27.08 16.89 -3.82
CA GLN A 138 27.49 16.48 -2.48
C GLN A 138 26.85 15.15 -2.05
N PHE A 139 26.42 14.30 -2.99
CA PHE A 139 25.65 13.09 -2.70
C PHE A 139 26.32 12.22 -1.64
N ASP A 140 27.63 11.96 -1.74
CA ASP A 140 28.35 11.13 -0.76
C ASP A 140 28.27 11.67 0.67
N GLN A 141 28.20 12.99 0.85
CA GLN A 141 28.11 13.64 2.15
C GLN A 141 26.70 13.54 2.77
N ILE A 142 25.67 13.36 1.95
CA ILE A 142 24.26 13.31 2.39
C ILE A 142 23.66 11.90 2.29
N ALA A 143 24.31 10.99 1.55
CA ALA A 143 23.87 9.61 1.30
C ALA A 143 23.79 8.77 2.58
N TRP A 144 24.57 9.11 3.61
CA TRP A 144 24.56 8.39 4.88
C TRP A 144 23.17 8.39 5.54
N GLU A 145 22.38 9.46 5.38
CA GLU A 145 21.03 9.54 5.99
C GLU A 145 20.09 8.51 5.36
N ALA A 146 20.15 8.36 4.03
CA ALA A 146 19.37 7.35 3.31
C ALA A 146 19.78 5.93 3.71
N ARG A 147 21.09 5.65 3.82
CA ARG A 147 21.61 4.36 4.31
C ARG A 147 21.18 4.07 5.75
N TYR A 148 21.32 5.05 6.65
CA TYR A 148 20.91 4.92 8.04
C TYR A 148 19.41 4.63 8.18
N GLN A 149 18.60 5.21 7.31
CA GLN A 149 17.18 4.94 7.24
C GLN A 149 16.84 3.69 6.40
N GLY A 150 17.79 2.96 5.82
CA GLY A 150 17.49 1.81 4.94
C GLY A 150 16.63 2.16 3.72
N THR A 151 16.70 3.41 3.24
CA THR A 151 15.94 3.92 2.09
C THR A 151 16.78 3.81 0.83
N GLY A 152 16.22 3.18 -0.20
CA GLY A 152 16.89 3.07 -1.49
C GLY A 152 16.82 4.39 -2.26
N VAL A 153 17.86 4.66 -3.05
CA VAL A 153 17.97 5.88 -3.84
C VAL A 153 18.40 5.53 -5.26
N TRP A 154 17.68 6.09 -6.23
CA TRP A 154 17.98 6.03 -7.66
C TRP A 154 18.19 7.43 -8.21
N ALA A 155 18.97 7.53 -9.28
CA ALA A 155 18.96 8.69 -10.16
C ALA A 155 18.22 8.34 -11.44
N ALA A 156 17.27 9.18 -11.84
CA ALA A 156 16.72 9.16 -13.17
C ALA A 156 17.77 9.65 -14.17
N THR A 157 17.88 8.96 -15.29
CA THR A 157 18.59 9.38 -16.49
C THR A 157 17.59 9.37 -17.64
N ASP A 158 17.93 9.96 -18.78
CA ASP A 158 17.09 10.03 -19.97
C ASP A 158 16.58 8.65 -20.44
N THR A 159 17.32 7.58 -20.14
CA THR A 159 17.02 6.23 -20.63
C THR A 159 16.69 5.22 -19.52
N GLU A 160 17.14 5.44 -18.29
CA GLU A 160 16.97 4.48 -17.19
C GLU A 160 17.06 5.10 -15.79
N ALA A 161 16.69 4.32 -14.77
CA ALA A 161 16.96 4.66 -13.38
C ALA A 161 18.18 3.85 -12.88
N ILE A 162 19.22 4.56 -12.43
CA ILE A 162 20.45 3.97 -11.90
C ILE A 162 20.34 3.89 -10.38
N GLU A 163 20.60 2.71 -9.81
CA GLU A 163 20.63 2.53 -8.34
C GLU A 163 21.90 3.15 -7.75
N LEU A 164 21.73 4.05 -6.77
CA LEU A 164 22.81 4.65 -6.00
C LEU A 164 22.94 4.01 -4.62
N ILE A 165 21.80 3.64 -4.01
CA ILE A 165 21.71 3.00 -2.70
C ILE A 165 20.63 1.93 -2.79
N ALA A 166 21.00 0.67 -2.52
CA ALA A 166 20.04 -0.42 -2.41
C ALA A 166 19.10 -0.21 -1.19
N PRO A 167 17.80 -0.48 -1.31
CA PRO A 167 16.85 -0.36 -0.21
C PRO A 167 17.00 -1.54 0.76
N GLU A 168 16.83 -1.29 2.06
CA GLU A 168 16.75 -2.40 3.02
C GLU A 168 15.41 -3.15 2.88
N PRO A 169 15.39 -4.49 3.00
CA PRO A 169 14.16 -5.26 3.02
C PRO A 169 13.27 -4.87 4.21
N VAL A 170 11.99 -4.59 3.94
CA VAL A 170 11.02 -4.34 5.00
C VAL A 170 10.46 -5.67 5.49
N ARG A 171 10.61 -5.94 6.79
CA ARG A 171 10.07 -7.11 7.48
C ARG A 171 8.98 -6.68 8.46
N PRO A 172 7.70 -6.71 8.06
CA PRO A 172 6.61 -6.37 8.95
C PRO A 172 6.54 -7.40 10.09
N ARG A 173 6.48 -6.93 11.35
CA ARG A 173 6.30 -7.82 12.51
C ARG A 173 4.82 -8.15 12.76
N TYR A 174 3.92 -7.21 12.45
CA TYR A 174 2.49 -7.34 12.66
C TYR A 174 1.73 -6.76 11.47
N TYR A 175 0.57 -7.35 11.16
CA TYR A 175 -0.42 -6.74 10.29
C TYR A 175 -1.37 -5.93 11.16
N THR A 176 -1.63 -4.66 10.80
CA THR A 176 -2.44 -3.74 11.60
C THR A 176 -3.56 -3.12 10.77
N PRO A 177 -4.63 -2.59 11.39
CA PRO A 177 -5.71 -1.92 10.65
C PRO A 177 -5.22 -0.72 9.86
N ALA A 178 -4.21 0.00 10.37
CA ALA A 178 -3.57 1.10 9.67
C ALA A 178 -2.81 0.62 8.41
N ARG A 179 -2.12 -0.53 8.48
CA ARG A 179 -1.46 -1.14 7.32
C ARG A 179 -2.48 -1.62 6.29
N TRP A 180 -3.57 -2.25 6.74
CA TRP A 180 -4.68 -2.62 5.86
C TRP A 180 -5.25 -1.36 5.18
N LYS A 181 -5.47 -0.28 5.93
CA LYS A 181 -5.98 0.98 5.37
C LYS A 181 -5.08 1.54 4.27
N ALA A 182 -3.75 1.48 4.44
CA ALA A 182 -2.81 1.89 3.42
C ALA A 182 -2.97 1.06 2.13
N ASN A 183 -3.10 -0.26 2.27
CA ASN A 183 -3.40 -1.14 1.15
C ASN A 183 -4.75 -0.80 0.50
N GLU A 184 -5.81 -0.54 1.27
CA GLU A 184 -7.12 -0.15 0.71
C GLU A 184 -7.06 1.18 -0.06
N TYR A 185 -6.21 2.14 0.36
CA TYR A 185 -5.95 3.32 -0.46
C TYR A 185 -5.25 2.98 -1.77
N ALA A 186 -4.25 2.09 -1.74
CA ALA A 186 -3.58 1.61 -2.94
C ALA A 186 -4.54 0.90 -3.90
N TYR A 187 -5.44 0.08 -3.36
CA TYR A 187 -6.48 -0.60 -4.14
C TYR A 187 -7.42 0.40 -4.80
N ARG A 188 -7.85 1.43 -4.07
CA ARG A 188 -8.70 2.49 -4.61
C ARG A 188 -8.02 3.27 -5.74
N ALA A 189 -6.74 3.61 -5.57
CA ALA A 189 -5.96 4.29 -6.60
C ALA A 189 -5.81 3.41 -7.85
N TRP A 190 -5.48 2.13 -7.67
CA TRP A 190 -5.39 1.16 -8.76
C TRP A 190 -6.71 0.98 -9.51
N LEU A 191 -7.84 0.84 -8.80
CA LEU A 191 -9.18 0.78 -9.42
C LEU A 191 -9.51 2.05 -10.24
N THR A 192 -8.99 3.20 -9.82
CA THR A 192 -9.19 4.47 -10.53
C THR A 192 -8.34 4.53 -11.80
N MET A 193 -7.08 4.11 -11.70
CA MET A 193 -6.15 3.98 -12.83
C MET A 193 -6.69 3.03 -13.91
N GLN A 194 -7.24 1.88 -13.52
CA GLN A 194 -7.84 0.91 -14.45
C GLN A 194 -9.02 1.48 -15.25
N LYS A 195 -9.75 2.44 -14.70
CA LYS A 195 -10.85 3.12 -15.38
C LYS A 195 -10.38 4.25 -16.31
N GLN A 196 -9.14 4.69 -16.16
CA GLN A 196 -8.54 5.78 -16.93
C GLN A 196 -7.19 5.35 -17.52
N PRO A 197 -7.16 4.29 -18.37
CA PRO A 197 -5.90 3.77 -18.90
C PRO A 197 -5.15 4.82 -19.75
N GLU A 198 -5.85 5.79 -20.34
CA GLU A 198 -5.30 6.78 -21.28
C GLU A 198 -4.41 7.88 -20.65
N ARG A 199 -4.43 8.07 -19.32
CA ARG A 199 -3.58 9.09 -18.66
C ARG A 199 -2.23 8.56 -18.18
N ALA A 200 -2.05 7.24 -18.08
CA ALA A 200 -0.81 6.65 -17.56
C ALA A 200 0.36 6.71 -18.55
N SER A 201 0.09 6.94 -19.83
CA SER A 201 1.09 7.09 -20.90
C SER A 201 1.57 8.53 -21.14
N GLN A 202 1.07 9.51 -20.39
CA GLN A 202 1.53 10.90 -20.43
C GLN A 202 2.14 11.30 -19.08
N GLY A 203 3.40 10.95 -18.86
CA GLY A 203 4.07 11.32 -17.62
C GLY A 203 5.45 10.72 -17.40
N TYR A 204 6.22 10.49 -18.44
CA TYR A 204 7.68 10.53 -18.32
C TYR A 204 8.10 11.88 -18.91
N PRO A 205 8.56 12.85 -18.10
CA PRO A 205 9.39 13.90 -18.67
C PRO A 205 10.62 13.23 -19.26
N ALA A 206 10.86 13.48 -20.54
CA ALA A 206 12.16 13.26 -21.16
C ALA A 206 13.24 14.10 -20.46
#